data_AF-Q8T5Q3-F1
#
_entry.id   AF-Q8T5Q3-F1
#
_cell.length_a   1.000
_cell.length_b   1.000
_cell.length_c   1.000
_cell.angle_alpha   90.00
_cell.angle_beta   90.00
_cell.angle_gamma   90.00
#
_symmetry.space_group_name_H-M   'P 1'
#
loop_
_entity.id
_entity.type
_entity.pdbx_description
1 polymer ?
#
loop_
_entity_poly.entity_id
_entity_poly.type
_entity_poly.pdbx_seq_one_letter_code
_entity_poly.pdbx_strand_id
1 'polypeptide(L)'
;MASIKCGSRRKARRAHFQAPSHVRRVLMSAPLSKELRAKYNVRAMPVRKDDEVIVKRGTFKGREGKVTACYRLKWVILIDKVNREKANGFTVA
;
A
#
# COMPACT_ATOMS: atom_id res chain seq x y z
N MET A 1 4.84 -16.95 6.12
CA MET A 1 4.66 -16.51 4.73
C MET A 1 3.21 -16.77 4.33
N ALA A 2 2.43 -15.76 3.96
CA ALA A 2 1.01 -15.97 3.67
C ALA A 2 0.83 -16.58 2.27
N SER A 3 0.69 -17.91 2.20
CA SER A 3 0.40 -18.60 0.94
C SER A 3 -1.09 -18.48 0.61
N ILE A 4 -1.43 -17.44 -0.15
CA ILE A 4 -2.81 -17.16 -0.58
C ILE A 4 -3.10 -17.74 -1.96
N LYS A 5 -2.09 -17.79 -2.82
CA LYS A 5 -2.21 -18.37 -4.15
C LYS A 5 -2.25 -19.89 -4.03
N CYS A 6 -3.33 -20.48 -4.54
CA CYS A 6 -3.47 -21.92 -4.71
C CYS A 6 -4.12 -22.18 -6.09
N GLY A 7 -4.10 -23.43 -6.56
CA GLY A 7 -4.66 -23.80 -7.87
C GLY A 7 -6.16 -23.50 -8.01
N SER A 8 -6.91 -23.47 -6.90
CA SER A 8 -8.31 -23.08 -6.90
C SER A 8 -8.50 -21.58 -6.70
N ARG A 9 -8.96 -20.89 -7.75
CA ARG A 9 -9.28 -19.45 -7.71
C ARG A 9 -10.25 -19.07 -6.59
N ARG A 10 -11.28 -19.89 -6.34
CA ARG A 10 -12.29 -19.64 -5.29
C ARG A 10 -11.64 -19.57 -3.90
N LYS A 11 -10.77 -20.54 -3.59
CA LYS A 11 -10.07 -20.62 -2.29
C LYS A 11 -9.08 -19.46 -2.14
N ALA A 12 -8.31 -19.15 -3.18
CA ALA A 12 -7.36 -18.03 -3.17
C ALA A 12 -8.04 -16.67 -2.95
N ARG A 13 -9.16 -16.42 -3.68
CA ARG A 13 -9.94 -15.19 -3.53
C ARG A 13 -10.48 -15.03 -2.12
N ARG A 14 -11.03 -16.11 -1.55
CA ARG A 14 -11.54 -16.11 -0.17
C ARG A 14 -10.45 -15.75 0.83
N ALA A 15 -9.29 -16.40 0.74
CA ALA A 15 -8.15 -16.16 1.62
C ALA A 15 -7.62 -14.72 1.53
N HIS A 16 -7.64 -14.10 0.35
CA HIS A 16 -7.22 -12.69 0.19
C HIS A 16 -8.15 -11.71 0.90
N PHE A 17 -9.46 -11.79 0.64
CA PHE A 17 -10.41 -10.81 1.19
C PHE A 17 -10.72 -11.03 2.68
N GLN A 18 -10.66 -12.27 3.16
CA GLN A 18 -10.87 -12.62 4.57
C GLN A 18 -9.57 -12.59 5.40
N ALA A 19 -8.45 -12.12 4.82
CA ALA A 19 -7.18 -12.06 5.53
C ALA A 19 -7.24 -11.19 6.80
N PRO A 20 -6.67 -11.63 7.93
CA PRO A 20 -6.52 -10.82 9.14
C PRO A 20 -5.42 -9.75 8.98
N SER A 21 -5.37 -8.78 9.90
CA SER A 21 -4.50 -7.59 9.80
C SER A 21 -3.00 -7.90 9.63
N HIS A 22 -2.48 -8.92 10.33
CA HIS A 22 -1.08 -9.32 10.26
C HIS A 22 -0.71 -9.91 8.89
N VAL A 23 -1.64 -10.60 8.24
CA VAL A 23 -1.49 -11.10 6.87
C VAL A 23 -1.60 -9.94 5.88
N ARG A 24 -2.59 -9.05 6.05
CA ARG A 24 -2.73 -7.85 5.20
C ARG A 24 -1.50 -6.96 5.24
N ARG A 25 -0.80 -6.87 6.37
CA ARG A 25 0.49 -6.16 6.47
C ARG A 25 1.50 -6.67 5.44
N VAL A 26 1.67 -7.99 5.31
CA VAL A 26 2.63 -8.58 4.36
C VAL A 26 2.13 -8.43 2.92
N LEU A 27 0.82 -8.51 2.69
CA LEU A 27 0.24 -8.34 1.35
C LEU A 27 0.33 -6.89 0.85
N MET A 28 0.20 -5.92 1.75
CA MET A 28 0.38 -4.50 1.48
C MET A 28 1.87 -4.10 1.51
N SER A 29 2.66 -4.79 0.67
CA SER A 29 4.08 -4.49 0.44
C SER A 29 4.27 -3.55 -0.74
N ALA A 30 5.25 -2.65 -0.65
CA ALA A 30 5.66 -1.77 -1.74
C ALA A 30 7.13 -2.03 -2.14
N PRO A 31 7.49 -1.83 -3.42
CA PRO A 31 8.88 -1.90 -3.86
C PRO A 31 9.68 -0.73 -3.29
N LEU A 32 10.94 -0.99 -2.93
CA LEU A 32 11.88 0.06 -2.53
C LEU A 32 12.39 0.84 -3.74
N SER A 33 12.87 2.06 -3.52
CA SER A 33 13.59 2.83 -4.55
C SER A 33 14.87 2.10 -4.98
N LYS A 34 15.41 2.43 -6.17
CA LYS A 34 16.61 1.76 -6.68
C LYS A 34 17.81 1.93 -5.74
N GLU A 35 17.95 3.11 -5.15
CA GLU A 35 19.01 3.44 -4.19
C GLU A 35 18.84 2.65 -2.89
N LEU A 36 17.64 2.62 -2.31
CA LEU A 36 17.36 1.86 -1.09
C LEU A 36 17.51 0.35 -1.32
N ARG A 37 17.11 -0.13 -2.51
CA ARG A 37 17.29 -1.52 -2.91
C ARG A 37 18.75 -1.90 -3.05
N ALA A 38 19.61 -1.03 -3.57
CA ALA A 38 21.04 -1.27 -3.64
C ALA A 38 21.68 -1.26 -2.24
N LYS A 39 21.29 -0.31 -1.38
CA LYS A 39 21.82 -0.16 -0.03
C LYS A 39 21.48 -1.33 0.89
N TYR A 40 20.22 -1.77 0.89
CA TYR A 40 19.73 -2.80 1.81
C TYR A 40 19.58 -4.19 1.17
N ASN A 41 19.81 -4.30 -0.14
CA ASN A 41 19.64 -5.54 -0.94
C ASN A 41 18.25 -6.20 -0.82
N VAL A 42 17.21 -5.42 -0.50
CA VAL A 42 15.82 -5.89 -0.36
C VAL A 42 14.97 -5.33 -1.51
N ARG A 43 14.16 -6.18 -2.14
CA ARG A 43 13.30 -5.78 -3.28
C ARG A 43 12.05 -4.99 -2.86
N ALA A 44 11.39 -5.42 -1.79
CA ALA A 44 10.13 -4.85 -1.33
C ALA A 44 9.98 -5.00 0.19
N MET A 45 9.25 -4.08 0.80
CA MET A 45 8.98 -4.03 2.24
C MET A 45 7.49 -3.75 2.50
N PRO A 46 6.89 -4.31 3.56
CA PRO A 46 5.58 -3.89 4.05
C PRO A 46 5.55 -2.39 4.34
N VAL A 47 4.53 -1.69 3.84
CA VAL A 47 4.41 -0.24 4.04
C VAL A 47 4.12 0.09 5.51
N ARG A 48 4.80 1.10 6.05
CA ARG A 48 4.58 1.61 7.40
C ARG A 48 4.12 3.06 7.37
N LYS A 49 3.53 3.50 8.49
CA LYS A 49 3.30 4.93 8.73
C LYS A 49 4.66 5.63 8.81
N ASP A 50 4.66 6.88 8.38
CA ASP A 50 5.81 7.77 8.35
C ASP A 50 6.88 7.50 7.28
N ASP A 51 6.69 6.50 6.43
CA ASP A 51 7.54 6.27 5.26
C ASP A 51 7.26 7.30 4.14
N GLU A 52 8.28 7.67 3.39
CA GLU A 52 8.15 8.48 2.16
C GLU A 52 7.94 7.59 0.94
N VAL A 53 6.94 7.93 0.13
CA VAL A 53 6.52 7.15 -1.04
C VAL A 53 6.28 8.01 -2.25
N ILE A 54 6.48 7.43 -3.43
CA ILE A 54 6.14 8.02 -4.73
C ILE A 54 5.08 7.18 -5.44
N VAL A 55 4.04 7.84 -5.95
CA VAL A 55 2.98 7.17 -6.70
C VAL A 55 3.44 6.89 -8.14
N LYS A 56 3.49 5.62 -8.54
CA LYS A 56 3.95 5.21 -9.89
C LYS A 56 2.86 5.09 -10.95
N ARG A 57 1.60 4.85 -10.55
CA ARG A 57 0.45 4.62 -11.45
C ARG A 57 -0.80 5.33 -10.92
N GLY A 58 -1.78 5.56 -11.80
CA GLY A 58 -3.03 6.26 -11.47
C GLY A 58 -2.97 7.76 -11.76
N THR A 59 -4.04 8.48 -11.42
CA THR A 59 -4.19 9.93 -11.63
C THR A 59 -3.15 10.77 -10.89
N PHE A 60 -2.73 10.31 -9.70
CA PHE A 60 -1.74 11.01 -8.87
C PHE A 60 -0.29 10.57 -9.14
N LYS A 61 -0.01 9.99 -10.32
CA LYS A 61 1.33 9.54 -10.71
C LYS A 61 2.36 10.68 -10.62
N GLY A 62 3.55 10.36 -10.11
CA GLY A 62 4.66 11.30 -9.96
C GLY A 62 4.61 12.12 -8.68
N ARG A 63 3.51 12.08 -7.92
CA ARG A 63 3.43 12.74 -6.61
C ARG A 63 4.20 11.95 -5.56
N GLU A 64 4.92 12.69 -4.75
CA GLU A 64 5.65 12.20 -3.57
C GLU A 64 4.93 12.66 -2.31
N GLY A 65 5.02 11.85 -1.25
CA GLY A 65 4.46 12.23 0.03
C GLY A 65 4.75 11.20 1.12
N LYS A 66 4.51 11.63 2.36
CA LYS A 66 4.63 10.80 3.54
C LYS A 66 3.36 9.98 3.75
N VAL A 67 3.50 8.74 4.21
CA VAL A 67 2.38 7.87 4.56
C VAL A 67 1.81 8.29 5.92
N THR A 68 0.62 8.88 5.92
CA THR A 68 -0.09 9.28 7.14
C THR A 68 -0.71 8.08 7.84
N ALA A 69 -1.35 7.18 7.07
CA ALA A 69 -2.03 6.02 7.62
C ALA A 69 -2.07 4.83 6.66
N CYS A 70 -1.86 3.63 7.21
CA CYS A 70 -2.05 2.36 6.52
C CYS A 70 -3.43 1.77 6.86
N TYR A 71 -4.44 2.04 6.03
CA TYR A 71 -5.80 1.56 6.29
C TYR A 71 -6.02 0.14 5.73
N ARG A 72 -5.57 -0.85 6.50
CA ARG A 72 -5.57 -2.27 6.10
C ARG A 72 -6.96 -2.86 5.87
N LEU A 73 -8.01 -2.33 6.51
CA LEU A 73 -9.38 -2.82 6.32
C LEU A 73 -9.88 -2.56 4.88
N LYS A 74 -9.61 -1.35 4.37
CA LYS A 74 -10.00 -0.91 3.02
C LYS A 74 -8.96 -1.18 1.94
N TRP A 75 -7.79 -1.73 2.30
CA TRP A 75 -6.66 -1.92 1.38
C TRP A 75 -6.11 -0.61 0.79
N VAL A 76 -6.17 0.48 1.56
CA VAL A 76 -5.74 1.82 1.12
C VAL A 76 -4.56 2.32 1.96
N ILE A 77 -3.68 3.09 1.31
CA ILE A 77 -2.61 3.85 1.96
C ILE A 77 -2.96 5.34 1.77
N LEU A 78 -3.00 6.08 2.86
CA LEU A 78 -3.25 7.52 2.84
C LEU A 78 -1.92 8.27 2.80
N ILE A 79 -1.80 9.21 1.87
CA ILE A 79 -0.58 9.97 1.60
C ILE A 79 -0.93 11.46 1.73
N ASP A 80 -0.15 12.20 2.51
CA ASP A 80 -0.48 13.57 2.95
C ASP A 80 -0.72 14.58 1.80
N LYS A 81 0.01 14.42 0.68
CA LYS A 81 -0.05 15.31 -0.50
C LYS A 81 -0.97 14.79 -1.62
N VAL A 82 -1.74 13.74 -1.36
CA VAL A 82 -2.62 13.09 -2.34
C VAL A 82 -4.06 13.16 -1.84
N ASN A 83 -4.63 14.36 -1.91
CA ASN A 83 -5.97 14.65 -1.41
C ASN A 83 -6.85 15.16 -2.56
N ARG A 84 -8.16 15.00 -2.40
CA ARG A 84 -9.18 15.59 -3.26
C ARG A 84 -10.08 16.50 -2.42
N GLU A 85 -10.44 17.65 -2.98
CA GLU A 85 -11.41 18.55 -2.37
C GLU A 85 -12.84 18.06 -2.64
N LYS A 86 -13.67 18.10 -1.61
CA LYS A 86 -15.12 17.91 -1.73
C LYS A 86 -15.80 19.24 -2.03
N ALA A 87 -17.04 19.18 -2.52
CA ALA A 87 -17.84 20.37 -2.83
C ALA A 87 -18.08 21.30 -1.62
N ASN A 88 -17.95 20.78 -0.39
CA ASN A 88 -18.05 21.53 0.85
C ASN A 88 -16.73 22.19 1.30
N GLY A 89 -15.70 22.23 0.44
CA GLY A 89 -14.41 22.87 0.71
C GLY A 89 -13.46 22.08 1.61
N PHE A 90 -13.89 20.95 2.19
CA PHE A 90 -13.01 20.09 2.99
C PHE A 90 -12.16 19.17 2.10
N THR A 91 -10.88 19.05 2.44
CA THR A 91 -9.94 18.12 1.81
C THR A 91 -10.09 16.71 2.38
N VAL A 92 -10.16 15.71 1.51
CA VAL A 92 -10.24 14.30 1.89
C VAL A 92 -9.15 13.51 1.18
N ALA A 93 -8.47 12.67 1.96
CA ALA A 93 -7.46 11.72 1.53
C ALA A 93 -8.06 10.35 1.15
#